data_AF-A0A7V9QIZ3-F1
#
_entry.id   AF-A0A7V9QIZ3-F1
#
_cell.length_a   1.000
_cell.length_b   1.000
_cell.length_c   1.000
_cell.angle_alpha   90.00
_cell.angle_beta   90.00
_cell.angle_gamma   90.00
#
_symmetry.space_group_name_H-M   'P 1'
#
loop_
_entity.id
_entity.type
_entity.pdbx_description
1 polymer ?
#
loop_
_entity_poly.entity_id
_entity_poly.type
_entity_poly.pdbx_seq_one_letter_code
_entity_poly.pdbx_strand_id
1 'polypeptide(L)'
;MLGQLFPERIFSRKLNPSADKRLRLAQARAEESIVQAHVENALMFVDNLAEDLPFDRAIETYVRVMGIPEPLASTVVTRTLVVLGEDLVPYHRRSAESATHHEESGRPPLRLDDASDARVRTIRRA
;
A
#
# COMPACT_ATOMS: atom_id res chain seq x y z
N MET A 1 4.53 -34.59 -4.65
CA MET A 1 3.71 -35.73 -4.20
C MET A 1 2.96 -35.36 -2.92
N LEU A 2 1.85 -34.62 -3.04
CA LEU A 2 1.03 -34.16 -1.91
C LEU A 2 -0.49 -34.41 -2.13
N GLY A 3 -0.85 -35.19 -3.15
CA GLY A 3 -2.24 -35.49 -3.50
C GLY A 3 -2.89 -36.66 -2.71
N GLN A 4 -2.20 -37.20 -1.70
CA GLN A 4 -2.65 -38.40 -0.97
C GLN A 4 -2.99 -38.15 0.52
N LEU A 5 -2.86 -36.92 1.01
CA LEU A 5 -3.13 -36.60 2.42
C LEU A 5 -4.59 -36.23 2.69
N PHE A 6 -5.42 -36.13 1.66
CA PHE A 6 -6.87 -35.94 1.83
C PHE A 6 -7.57 -37.24 1.43
N PRO A 7 -8.15 -37.99 2.39
CA PRO A 7 -8.97 -39.14 2.05
C PRO A 7 -10.13 -38.65 1.17
N GLU A 8 -10.14 -39.03 -0.11
CA GLU A 8 -11.19 -38.71 -1.09
C GLU A 8 -12.61 -39.20 -0.70
N ARG A 9 -12.79 -39.71 0.52
CA ARG A 9 -13.99 -40.39 1.00
C ARG A 9 -14.58 -39.86 2.31
N ILE A 10 -14.15 -38.72 2.85
CA ILE A 10 -14.87 -38.16 4.02
C ILE A 10 -16.25 -37.61 3.60
N PHE A 11 -16.40 -37.14 2.35
CA PHE A 11 -17.67 -36.65 1.82
C PHE A 11 -18.00 -37.34 0.50
N SER A 12 -18.56 -38.54 0.58
CA SER A 12 -18.98 -39.36 -0.57
C SER A 12 -20.15 -38.78 -1.37
N ARG A 13 -20.67 -37.61 -1.00
CA ARG A 13 -21.85 -36.99 -1.62
C ARG A 13 -21.50 -35.59 -2.12
N LYS A 14 -21.78 -35.32 -3.41
CA LYS A 14 -21.72 -33.97 -3.98
C LYS A 14 -22.56 -33.02 -3.10
N LEU A 15 -21.94 -31.92 -2.67
CA LEU A 15 -22.64 -30.85 -1.95
C LEU A 15 -23.78 -30.33 -2.81
N ASN A 16 -24.89 -29.94 -2.19
CA ASN A 16 -25.91 -29.20 -2.92
C ASN A 16 -25.32 -27.84 -3.38
N PRO A 17 -25.84 -27.22 -4.46
CA PRO A 17 -25.24 -26.01 -5.02
C PRO A 17 -25.15 -24.83 -4.03
N SER A 18 -26.04 -24.76 -3.04
CA SER A 18 -26.02 -23.73 -2.00
C SER A 18 -24.90 -23.96 -0.97
N ALA A 19 -24.66 -25.21 -0.58
CA ALA A 19 -23.57 -25.59 0.31
C ALA A 19 -22.20 -25.40 -0.36
N ASP A 20 -22.07 -25.73 -1.65
CA ASP A 20 -20.84 -25.48 -2.42
C ASP A 20 -20.51 -23.98 -2.47
N LYS A 21 -21.48 -23.12 -2.78
CA LYS A 21 -21.30 -21.66 -2.77
C LYS A 21 -20.87 -21.13 -1.40
N ARG A 22 -21.48 -21.61 -0.32
CA ARG A 22 -21.11 -21.20 1.05
C ARG A 22 -19.71 -21.67 1.43
N LEU A 23 -19.32 -22.89 1.03
CA LEU A 23 -17.98 -23.41 1.24
C LEU A 23 -16.94 -22.55 0.52
N ARG A 24 -17.16 -22.22 -0.76
CA ARG A 24 -16.26 -21.34 -1.52
C ARG A 24 -16.10 -19.97 -0.87
N LEU A 25 -17.20 -19.39 -0.37
CA LEU A 25 -17.13 -18.11 0.35
C LEU A 25 -16.34 -18.22 1.65
N ALA A 26 -16.55 -19.29 2.42
CA ALA A 26 -15.82 -19.52 3.66
C ALA A 26 -14.33 -19.76 3.39
N GLN A 27 -13.99 -20.50 2.34
CA GLN A 27 -12.63 -20.70 1.88
C GLN A 27 -11.98 -19.38 1.50
N ALA A 28 -12.62 -18.56 0.65
CA ALA A 28 -12.09 -17.27 0.24
C ALA A 28 -11.83 -16.34 1.44
N ARG A 29 -12.73 -16.34 2.43
CA ARG A 29 -12.54 -15.58 3.68
C ARG A 29 -11.36 -16.10 4.50
N ALA A 30 -11.18 -17.42 4.58
CA ALA A 30 -10.06 -18.01 5.29
C ALA A 30 -8.72 -17.68 4.61
N GLU A 31 -8.66 -17.80 3.28
CA GLU A 31 -7.49 -17.42 2.49
C GLU A 31 -7.13 -15.94 2.69
N GLU A 32 -8.13 -15.06 2.63
CA GLU A 32 -7.94 -13.62 2.89
C GLU A 32 -7.47 -13.34 4.32
N SER A 33 -8.03 -14.03 5.32
CA SER A 33 -7.63 -13.85 6.73
C SER A 33 -6.17 -14.27 6.96
N ILE A 34 -5.71 -15.33 6.28
CA ILE A 34 -4.31 -15.78 6.35
C ILE A 34 -3.39 -14.71 5.76
N VAL A 35 -3.74 -14.15 4.59
CA VAL A 35 -2.96 -13.08 3.96
C VAL A 35 -2.89 -11.87 4.90
N GLN A 36 -4.04 -11.42 5.43
CA GLN A 36 -4.10 -10.28 6.33
C GLN A 36 -3.20 -10.48 7.56
N ALA A 37 -3.30 -11.63 8.23
CA ALA A 37 -2.48 -11.94 9.40
C ALA A 37 -0.97 -11.89 9.06
N HIS A 38 -0.57 -12.40 7.89
CA HIS A 38 0.82 -12.32 7.49
C HIS A 38 1.29 -10.90 7.20
N VAL A 39 0.45 -10.05 6.63
CA VAL A 39 0.76 -8.63 6.37
C VAL A 39 0.94 -7.87 7.69
N GLU A 40 0.00 -8.02 8.63
CA GLU A 40 0.10 -7.40 9.97
C GLU A 40 1.40 -7.81 10.67
N ASN A 41 1.72 -9.11 10.65
CA ASN A 41 2.96 -9.63 11.22
C ASN A 41 4.21 -9.13 10.49
N ALA A 42 4.17 -9.00 9.16
CA ALA A 42 5.29 -8.48 8.38
C ALA A 42 5.57 -7.01 8.69
N LEU A 43 4.52 -6.19 8.85
CA LEU A 43 4.65 -4.79 9.26
C LEU A 43 5.28 -4.68 10.65
N MET A 44 4.79 -5.46 11.62
CA MET A 44 5.43 -5.52 12.95
C MET A 44 6.90 -5.95 12.87
N PHE A 45 7.23 -6.89 11.97
CA PHE A 45 8.61 -7.34 11.78
C PHE A 45 9.50 -6.25 11.17
N VAL A 46 8.98 -5.49 10.20
CA VAL A 46 9.67 -4.34 9.61
C VAL A 46 9.92 -3.27 10.67
N ASP A 47 8.90 -2.91 11.44
CA ASP A 47 9.00 -1.88 12.49
C ASP A 47 10.04 -2.25 13.54
N ASN A 48 10.06 -3.50 13.98
CA ASN A 48 11.02 -4.00 14.97
C ASN A 48 12.47 -4.03 14.48
N LEU A 49 12.70 -4.03 13.16
CA LEU A 49 14.03 -4.10 12.54
C LEU A 49 14.43 -2.80 11.83
N ALA A 50 13.65 -1.73 11.96
CA ALA A 50 13.85 -0.50 11.19
C ALA A 50 15.24 0.14 11.39
N GLU A 51 15.87 -0.06 12.55
CA GLU A 51 17.22 0.44 12.84
C GLU A 51 18.34 -0.46 12.27
N ASP A 52 18.06 -1.75 12.08
CA ASP A 52 19.04 -2.75 11.68
C ASP A 52 19.00 -3.06 10.17
N LEU A 53 17.84 -2.91 9.52
CA LEU A 53 17.61 -3.41 8.18
C LEU A 53 16.59 -2.54 7.41
N PRO A 54 16.83 -2.27 6.11
CA PRO A 54 15.83 -1.59 5.29
C PRO A 54 14.58 -2.47 5.08
N PHE A 55 13.43 -1.82 4.90
CA PHE A 55 12.10 -2.47 4.89
C PHE A 55 11.99 -3.59 3.86
N ASP A 56 12.58 -3.43 2.68
CA ASP A 56 12.57 -4.41 1.58
C ASP A 56 13.24 -5.71 2.02
N ARG A 57 14.41 -5.60 2.67
CA ARG A 57 15.15 -6.74 3.21
C ARG A 57 14.48 -7.36 4.44
N ALA A 58 13.81 -6.56 5.25
CA ALA A 58 13.03 -7.06 6.39
C ALA A 58 11.83 -7.91 5.90
N ILE A 59 11.12 -7.46 4.87
CA ILE A 59 10.02 -8.22 4.25
C ILE A 59 10.51 -9.54 3.66
N GLU A 60 11.58 -9.53 2.88
CA GLU A 60 12.18 -10.75 2.33
C GLU A 60 12.60 -11.73 3.43
N THR A 61 13.16 -11.20 4.52
CA THR A 61 13.58 -12.00 5.67
C THR A 61 12.40 -12.61 6.39
N TYR A 62 11.32 -11.85 6.61
CA TYR A 62 10.09 -12.35 7.20
C TYR A 62 9.51 -13.52 6.40
N VAL A 63 9.34 -13.36 5.07
CA VAL A 63 8.83 -14.42 4.19
C VAL A 63 9.68 -15.68 4.28
N ARG A 64 11.01 -15.52 4.26
CA ARG A 64 11.95 -16.64 4.35
C ARG A 64 11.88 -17.36 5.69
N VAL A 65 11.90 -16.62 6.80
CA VAL A 65 11.90 -17.19 8.17
C VAL A 65 10.57 -17.87 8.48
N MET A 66 9.45 -17.27 8.07
CA MET A 66 8.12 -17.83 8.26
C MET A 66 7.79 -18.94 7.26
N GLY A 67 8.67 -19.22 6.28
CA GLY A 67 8.50 -20.30 5.32
C GLY A 67 7.25 -20.17 4.47
N ILE A 68 6.85 -18.94 4.12
CA ILE A 68 5.61 -18.67 3.40
C ILE A 68 5.77 -19.19 1.95
N PRO A 69 4.92 -20.13 1.49
CA PRO A 69 5.05 -20.70 0.15
C PRO A 69 4.50 -19.76 -0.92
N GLU A 70 4.96 -19.92 -2.16
CA GLU A 70 4.31 -19.30 -3.31
C GLU A 70 2.98 -19.99 -3.64
N PRO A 71 1.95 -19.26 -4.13
CA PRO A 71 1.95 -17.82 -4.49
C PRO A 71 1.61 -16.86 -3.32
N LEU A 72 1.44 -17.39 -2.10
CA LEU A 72 1.03 -16.60 -0.93
C LEU A 72 2.11 -15.57 -0.57
N ALA A 73 3.38 -15.94 -0.64
CA ALA A 73 4.51 -15.04 -0.39
C ALA A 73 4.44 -13.77 -1.24
N SER A 74 4.30 -13.91 -2.57
CA SER A 74 4.15 -12.76 -3.46
C SER A 74 2.99 -11.84 -3.05
N THR A 75 1.84 -12.41 -2.67
CA THR A 75 0.67 -11.63 -2.23
C THR A 75 0.95 -10.85 -0.94
N VAL A 76 1.60 -11.49 0.04
CA VAL A 76 1.96 -10.87 1.32
C VAL A 76 2.95 -9.72 1.09
N VAL A 77 3.97 -9.92 0.26
CA VAL A 77 4.96 -8.87 -0.07
C VAL A 77 4.27 -7.67 -0.71
N THR A 78 3.48 -7.88 -1.76
CA THR A 78 2.81 -6.78 -2.47
C THR A 78 1.90 -5.99 -1.54
N ARG A 79 1.09 -6.67 -0.70
CA ARG A 79 0.19 -5.97 0.23
C ARG A 79 0.91 -5.23 1.34
N THR A 80 1.99 -5.80 1.87
CA THR A 80 2.84 -5.12 2.87
C THR A 80 3.43 -3.83 2.30
N LEU A 81 3.94 -3.88 1.06
CA LEU A 81 4.47 -2.70 0.37
C LEU A 81 3.40 -1.64 0.12
N VAL A 82 2.16 -2.04 -0.20
CA VAL A 82 1.03 -1.10 -0.35
C VAL A 82 0.78 -0.36 0.96
N VAL A 83 0.68 -1.07 2.08
CA VAL A 83 0.44 -0.44 3.40
C VAL A 83 1.59 0.49 3.79
N LEU A 84 2.85 0.05 3.64
CA LEU A 84 4.01 0.91 3.88
C LEU A 84 4.01 2.16 2.99
N GLY A 85 3.58 2.02 1.73
CA GLY A 85 3.45 3.15 0.82
C GLY A 85 2.38 4.15 1.25
N GLU A 86 1.25 3.67 1.77
CA GLU A 86 0.17 4.53 2.32
C GLU A 86 0.64 5.35 3.52
N ASP A 87 1.59 4.86 4.32
CA ASP A 87 2.16 5.63 5.44
C ASP A 87 3.17 6.70 5.00
N LEU A 88 3.83 6.50 3.85
CA LEU A 88 4.82 7.44 3.29
C LEU A 88 4.17 8.60 2.49
N VAL A 89 3.05 8.35 1.81
CA VAL A 89 2.34 9.35 0.98
C VAL A 89 1.80 10.57 1.77
N PRO A 90 1.33 10.46 3.04
CA PRO A 90 0.95 11.59 3.87
C PRO A 90 2.11 12.56 4.15
N TYR A 91 3.36 12.10 4.15
CA TYR A 91 4.52 12.94 4.45
C TYR A 91 4.78 13.97 3.35
N HIS A 92 4.58 13.61 2.07
CA HIS A 92 4.77 14.54 0.95
C HIS A 92 3.64 15.57 0.83
N ARG A 93 2.38 15.22 1.11
CA ARG A 93 1.27 16.20 1.08
C ARG A 93 1.39 17.22 2.22
N ARG A 94 1.73 16.78 3.44
CA ARG A 94 1.95 17.68 4.59
C ARG A 94 3.19 18.55 4.43
N SER A 95 4.27 18.01 3.86
CA SER A 95 5.49 18.77 3.57
C SER A 95 5.28 19.77 2.44
N ALA A 96 4.50 19.41 1.41
CA ALA A 96 4.12 20.33 0.34
C ALA A 96 3.19 21.44 0.86
N GLU A 97 2.22 21.14 1.71
CA GLU A 97 1.34 22.13 2.37
C GLU A 97 2.11 23.06 3.32
N SER A 98 3.10 22.51 4.06
CA SER A 98 3.98 23.29 4.95
C SER A 98 4.99 24.15 4.17
N ALA A 99 5.48 23.66 3.02
CA ALA A 99 6.34 24.42 2.12
C ALA A 99 5.56 25.55 1.40
N THR A 100 4.29 25.29 1.02
CA THR A 100 3.43 26.33 0.46
C THR A 100 3.07 27.41 1.49
N HIS A 101 2.93 27.07 2.77
CA HIS A 101 2.67 28.07 3.82
C HIS A 101 3.91 28.87 4.26
N HIS A 102 5.12 28.36 4.07
CA HIS A 102 6.35 29.09 4.40
C HIS A 102 6.86 30.01 3.28
N GLU A 103 6.52 29.74 2.01
CA GLU A 103 6.95 30.60 0.89
C GLU A 103 5.98 31.76 0.58
N GLU A 104 4.74 31.71 1.06
CA GLU A 104 3.70 32.71 0.72
C GLU A 104 3.75 33.99 1.59
N SER A 105 4.51 34.02 2.69
CA SER A 105 4.59 35.19 3.59
C SER A 105 5.54 36.31 3.13
N GLY A 106 6.13 36.23 1.92
CA GLY A 106 7.16 37.19 1.49
C GLY A 106 6.99 37.79 0.09
N ARG A 107 6.05 37.30 -0.72
CA ARG A 107 5.82 37.87 -2.07
C ARG A 107 4.45 38.51 -2.11
N PRO A 108 4.35 39.84 -2.27
CA PRO A 108 3.07 40.48 -2.53
C PRO A 108 2.43 39.79 -3.74
N PRO A 109 1.11 39.53 -3.73
CA PRO A 109 0.45 38.94 -4.88
C PRO A 109 0.64 39.88 -6.06
N LEU A 110 1.47 39.47 -7.01
CA LEU A 110 1.61 40.14 -8.30
C LEU A 110 0.24 40.07 -8.98
N ARG A 111 -0.52 41.16 -8.90
CA ARG A 111 -1.75 41.31 -9.65
C ARG A 111 -1.38 41.35 -11.12
N LEU A 112 -1.90 40.39 -11.88
CA LEU A 112 -1.73 40.31 -13.33
C LEU A 112 -2.15 41.61 -14.05
N ASP A 113 -3.00 42.41 -13.41
CA ASP A 113 -3.45 43.73 -13.90
C ASP A 113 -2.37 44.83 -13.84
N ASP A 114 -1.36 44.71 -12.96
CA ASP A 114 -0.30 45.74 -12.83
C ASP A 114 0.79 45.59 -13.93
N ALA A 115 0.95 44.39 -14.48
CA ALA A 115 1.94 44.11 -15.52
C ALA A 115 1.51 44.61 -16.92
N SER A 116 0.21 44.73 -17.16
CA SER A 116 -0.34 45.21 -18.43
C SER A 116 -0.31 46.74 -18.54
N ASP A 117 -0.41 47.48 -17.43
CA ASP A 117 -0.44 48.95 -17.43
C ASP A 117 0.96 49.58 -17.68
N ALA A 118 2.03 48.86 -17.32
CA ALA A 118 3.41 49.31 -17.53
C ALA A 118 3.81 49.38 -19.02
N ARG A 119 3.25 48.51 -19.87
CA ARG A 119 3.54 48.51 -21.32
C ARG A 119 2.78 49.59 -22.09
N VAL A 120 1.60 49.99 -21.62
CA VAL A 120 0.77 51.00 -22.30
C VAL A 120 1.32 52.42 -22.10
N ARG A 121 1.98 52.70 -20.96
CA ARG A 121 2.56 54.03 -20.70
C ARG A 121 3.83 54.34 -21.49
N THR A 122 4.57 53.33 -21.94
CA THR A 122 5.83 53.53 -22.69
C THR A 122 5.61 53.90 -24.16
N ILE A 123 4.45 53.57 -24.73
CA ILE A 123 4.17 53.79 -26.17
C ILE A 123 3.60 55.20 -26.44
N ARG A 124 3.07 55.90 -25.43
CA ARG A 124 2.51 57.27 -25.58
C ARG A 124 3.52 58.41 -25.42
N ARG A 125 4.81 58.10 -25.24
CA ARG A 125 5.90 59.09 -25.19
C ARG A 125 6.95 58.77 -26.24
N ALA A 126 6.56 58.86 -27.51
CA ALA A 126 7.46 58.95 -28.65
C ALA A 126 6.84 59.92 -29.66
#